data_AF-A0A8H8DCC2-F1
#
_entry.id   AF-A0A8H8DCC2-F1
#
_cell.length_a   1.000
_cell.length_b   1.000
_cell.length_c   1.000
_cell.angle_alpha   90.00
_cell.angle_beta   90.00
_cell.angle_gamma   90.00
#
_symmetry.space_group_name_H-M   'P 1'
#
loop_
_entity.id
_entity.type
_entity.pdbx_description
1 polymer ?
#
loop_
_entity_poly.entity_id
_entity_poly.type
_entity_poly.pdbx_seq_one_letter_code
_entity_poly.pdbx_strand_id
1 'polypeptide(L)'
;MERLQLKVEENRKVIQKSKFFNELKESIDVPFERIRCLALGSPSQSSDARYQYALLLELIDWLKISDVSIYDPVFTEEDKELLKEYRVEEEYNLPQDEHTLFYIPHLPLEVMETVVNTEKPVYFLGNDAIAHTDRLTKKKLAEMYPSMAIMVKLQGSELDDGFTKVKSRKKFKEPEIVYNFESVYFSKVEIVRYKHNFDKNDPWGNSFSDLALHKLV
;
A
#
# COMPACT_ATOMS: atom_id res chain seq x y z
N MET A 1 19.04 -6.74 -20.03
CA MET A 1 18.13 -7.71 -19.38
C MET A 1 18.81 -8.58 -18.33
N GLU A 2 19.81 -9.41 -18.66
CA GLU A 2 20.43 -10.36 -17.70
C GLU A 2 20.93 -9.71 -16.39
N ARG A 3 21.63 -8.57 -16.48
CA ARG A 3 22.10 -7.83 -15.29
C ARG A 3 20.94 -7.31 -14.41
N LEU A 4 19.82 -6.92 -15.00
CA LEU A 4 18.66 -6.43 -14.25
C LEU A 4 17.98 -7.57 -13.50
N GLN A 5 17.80 -8.71 -14.16
CA GLN A 5 17.25 -9.93 -13.54
C GLN A 5 18.12 -10.41 -12.38
N LEU A 6 19.45 -10.39 -12.51
CA LEU A 6 20.37 -10.72 -11.42
C LEU A 6 20.18 -9.82 -10.20
N LYS A 7 20.03 -8.50 -10.39
CA LYS A 7 19.77 -7.56 -9.30
C LYS A 7 18.42 -7.83 -8.63
N VAL A 8 17.37 -8.12 -9.41
CA VAL A 8 16.06 -8.48 -8.87
C VAL A 8 16.17 -9.74 -8.01
N GLU A 9 16.87 -10.77 -8.49
CA GLU A 9 17.09 -12.02 -7.76
C GLU A 9 17.90 -11.82 -6.47
N GLU A 10 18.90 -10.94 -6.47
CA GLU A 10 19.62 -10.52 -5.26
C GLU A 10 18.67 -9.85 -4.25
N ASN A 11 17.82 -8.93 -4.70
CA ASN A 11 16.82 -8.28 -3.86
C ASN A 11 15.82 -9.28 -3.25
N ARG A 12 15.35 -10.24 -4.06
CA ARG A 12 14.44 -11.31 -3.61
C ARG A 12 15.05 -12.11 -2.46
N LYS A 13 16.30 -12.52 -2.56
CA LYS A 13 17.03 -13.25 -1.50
C LYS A 13 17.15 -12.45 -0.21
N VAL A 14 17.27 -11.13 -0.30
CA VAL A 14 17.27 -10.24 0.88
C VAL A 14 15.89 -10.25 1.53
N ILE A 15 14.82 -10.09 0.76
CA ILE A 15 13.43 -10.08 1.25
C ILE A 15 13.06 -11.42 1.90
N GLN A 16 13.39 -12.54 1.27
CA GLN A 16 13.09 -13.90 1.79
C GLN A 16 13.62 -14.14 3.20
N LYS A 17 14.77 -13.54 3.53
CA LYS A 17 15.43 -13.69 4.83
C LYS A 17 14.99 -12.65 5.86
N SER A 18 14.19 -11.66 5.43
CA SER A 18 13.78 -10.56 6.28
C SER A 18 12.74 -10.99 7.32
N LYS A 19 12.77 -10.33 8.47
CA LYS A 19 11.67 -10.45 9.45
C LYS A 19 10.38 -9.86 8.92
N PHE A 20 10.49 -8.77 8.15
CA PHE A 20 9.35 -8.12 7.49
C PHE A 20 8.52 -9.07 6.65
N PHE A 21 9.15 -9.85 5.77
CA PHE A 21 8.42 -10.80 4.94
C PHE A 21 7.75 -11.91 5.77
N ASN A 22 8.34 -12.30 6.90
CA ASN A 22 7.66 -13.23 7.82
C ASN A 22 6.43 -12.59 8.48
N GLU A 23 6.53 -11.34 8.95
CA GLU A 23 5.36 -10.61 9.50
C GLU A 23 4.23 -10.48 8.46
N LEU A 24 4.59 -10.22 7.20
CA LEU A 24 3.63 -10.12 6.10
C LEU A 24 2.92 -11.45 5.83
N LYS A 25 3.65 -12.57 5.86
CA LYS A 25 3.03 -13.89 5.67
C LYS A 25 2.10 -14.26 6.82
N GLU A 26 2.40 -13.80 8.03
CA GLU A 26 1.59 -14.03 9.23
C GLU A 26 0.33 -13.15 9.29
N SER A 27 0.34 -11.99 8.62
CA SER A 27 -0.79 -11.05 8.62
C SER A 27 -1.88 -11.37 7.60
N ILE A 28 -1.55 -12.10 6.54
CA ILE A 28 -2.49 -12.48 5.48
C ILE A 28 -3.17 -13.79 5.86
N ASP A 29 -4.47 -13.71 6.13
CA ASP A 29 -5.32 -14.82 6.59
C ASP A 29 -6.29 -15.33 5.51
N VAL A 30 -6.29 -14.72 4.32
CA VAL A 30 -7.15 -15.09 3.20
C VAL A 30 -6.35 -15.62 2.00
N PRO A 31 -6.89 -16.62 1.27
CA PRO A 31 -6.30 -17.06 0.01
C PRO A 31 -6.68 -16.07 -1.09
N PHE A 32 -5.70 -15.28 -1.53
CA PHE A 32 -5.85 -14.44 -2.72
C PHE A 32 -5.68 -15.30 -3.99
N GLU A 33 -6.49 -15.01 -5.00
CA GLU A 33 -6.42 -15.65 -6.32
C GLU A 33 -5.72 -14.74 -7.34
N ARG A 34 -5.69 -13.44 -7.06
CA ARG A 34 -5.30 -12.38 -7.99
C ARG A 34 -4.46 -11.31 -7.29
N ILE A 35 -3.49 -10.74 -8.02
CA ILE A 35 -2.80 -9.51 -7.61
C ILE A 35 -3.01 -8.43 -8.66
N ARG A 36 -3.44 -7.25 -8.21
CA ARG A 36 -3.41 -6.02 -8.99
C ARG A 36 -2.34 -5.09 -8.42
N CYS A 37 -1.23 -4.96 -9.13
CA CYS A 37 -0.14 -4.07 -8.73
C CYS A 37 -0.29 -2.70 -9.41
N LEU A 38 -0.30 -1.64 -8.61
CA LEU A 38 -0.33 -0.25 -9.08
C LEU A 38 0.85 0.51 -8.47
N ALA A 39 1.40 1.46 -9.23
CA ALA A 39 2.42 2.38 -8.74
C ALA A 39 3.68 1.67 -8.19
N LEU A 40 4.20 0.73 -9.01
CA LEU A 40 5.40 -0.03 -8.71
C LEU A 40 6.69 0.79 -8.84
N GLY A 41 6.64 1.93 -9.54
CA GLY A 41 7.79 2.64 -10.06
C GLY A 41 8.45 1.92 -11.23
N SER A 42 9.66 2.35 -11.62
CA SER A 42 10.44 1.71 -12.71
C SER A 42 11.59 0.86 -12.12
N PRO A 43 11.49 -0.49 -12.10
CA PRO A 43 12.57 -1.36 -11.67
C PRO A 43 13.89 -1.17 -12.45
N SER A 44 13.83 -0.86 -13.75
CA SER A 44 15.04 -0.61 -14.53
C SER A 44 15.79 0.65 -14.04
N GLN A 45 15.05 1.67 -13.58
CA GLN A 45 15.62 2.97 -13.24
C GLN A 45 15.85 3.20 -11.73
N SER A 46 15.03 2.61 -10.85
CA SER A 46 15.07 2.87 -9.40
C SER A 46 15.41 1.63 -8.58
N SER A 47 16.27 1.79 -7.58
CA SER A 47 16.54 0.70 -6.63
C SER A 47 15.34 0.36 -5.78
N ASP A 48 14.54 1.37 -5.42
CA ASP A 48 13.39 1.18 -4.58
C ASP A 48 12.31 0.39 -5.32
N ALA A 49 12.02 0.78 -6.57
CA ALA A 49 11.12 0.05 -7.45
C ALA A 49 11.58 -1.40 -7.72
N ARG A 50 12.90 -1.67 -7.75
CA ARG A 50 13.41 -3.05 -7.85
C ARG A 50 13.11 -3.87 -6.60
N TYR A 51 13.20 -3.29 -5.41
CA TYR A 51 12.83 -3.99 -4.18
C TYR A 51 11.33 -4.18 -4.10
N GLN A 52 10.54 -3.19 -4.51
CA GLN A 52 9.09 -3.31 -4.61
C GLN A 52 8.66 -4.40 -5.59
N TYR A 53 9.34 -4.51 -6.74
CA TYR A 53 9.12 -5.61 -7.68
C TYR A 53 9.59 -6.95 -7.13
N ALA A 54 10.75 -7.02 -6.46
CA ALA A 54 11.19 -8.23 -5.80
C ALA A 54 10.19 -8.71 -4.73
N LEU A 55 9.57 -7.81 -3.97
CA LEU A 55 8.52 -8.16 -3.01
C LEU A 55 7.28 -8.69 -3.72
N LEU A 56 6.85 -8.09 -4.83
CA LEU A 56 5.76 -8.61 -5.66
C LEU A 56 6.02 -10.05 -6.10
N LEU A 57 7.23 -10.37 -6.56
CA LEU A 57 7.61 -11.73 -6.95
C LEU A 57 7.56 -12.71 -5.77
N GLU A 58 8.00 -12.29 -4.57
CA GLU A 58 7.87 -13.11 -3.37
C GLU A 58 6.42 -13.34 -2.95
N LEU A 59 5.54 -12.35 -3.11
CA LEU A 59 4.10 -12.49 -2.86
C LEU A 59 3.47 -13.47 -3.85
N ILE A 60 3.77 -13.35 -5.14
CA ILE A 60 3.29 -14.23 -6.21
C ILE A 60 3.64 -15.69 -5.90
N ASP A 61 4.91 -15.96 -5.60
CA ASP A 61 5.39 -17.32 -5.35
C ASP A 61 4.83 -17.90 -4.04
N TRP A 62 4.76 -17.10 -2.98
CA TRP A 62 4.25 -17.55 -1.69
C TRP A 62 2.74 -17.80 -1.70
N LEU A 63 1.96 -16.89 -2.29
CA LEU A 63 0.50 -17.01 -2.45
C LEU A 63 0.12 -17.99 -3.57
N LYS A 64 1.08 -18.38 -4.44
CA LYS A 64 0.89 -19.24 -5.61
C LYS A 64 -0.11 -18.66 -6.62
N ILE A 65 -0.02 -17.36 -6.87
CA ILE A 65 -0.92 -16.63 -7.76
C ILE A 65 -0.36 -16.63 -9.17
N SER A 66 -1.16 -17.05 -10.14
CA SER A 66 -0.81 -16.93 -11.56
C SER A 66 -1.44 -15.71 -12.23
N ASP A 67 -2.53 -15.19 -11.66
CA ASP A 67 -3.23 -14.05 -12.23
C ASP A 67 -2.72 -12.73 -11.63
N VAL A 68 -1.87 -12.05 -12.40
CA VAL A 68 -1.21 -10.80 -12.00
C VAL A 68 -1.40 -9.75 -13.09
N SER A 69 -1.89 -8.60 -12.67
CA SER A 69 -2.04 -7.40 -13.49
C SER A 69 -1.21 -6.27 -12.87
N ILE A 70 -0.47 -5.51 -13.69
CA ILE A 70 0.50 -4.53 -13.22
C ILE A 70 0.37 -3.25 -14.05
N TYR A 71 0.41 -2.08 -13.40
CA TYR A 71 0.48 -0.81 -14.11
C TYR A 71 1.23 0.27 -13.33
N ASP A 72 2.06 1.00 -14.07
CA ASP A 72 2.61 2.27 -13.66
C ASP A 72 2.89 3.11 -14.93
N PRO A 73 2.44 4.37 -15.01
CA PRO A 73 2.71 5.23 -16.16
C PRO A 73 4.21 5.50 -16.38
N VAL A 74 5.07 5.27 -15.38
CA VAL A 74 6.51 5.51 -15.48
C VAL A 74 7.30 4.34 -16.08
N PHE A 75 6.64 3.23 -16.44
CA PHE A 75 7.31 2.07 -17.01
C PHE A 75 8.04 2.41 -18.32
N THR A 76 9.32 2.05 -18.35
CA THR A 76 10.18 2.09 -19.53
C THR A 76 9.97 0.86 -20.41
N GLU A 77 10.50 0.86 -21.63
CA GLU A 77 10.51 -0.34 -22.48
C GLU A 77 11.28 -1.51 -21.83
N GLU A 78 12.32 -1.21 -21.04
CA GLU A 78 13.05 -2.22 -20.28
C GLU A 78 12.20 -2.82 -19.15
N ASP A 79 11.33 -2.02 -18.52
CA ASP A 79 10.38 -2.52 -17.51
C ASP A 79 9.31 -3.39 -18.17
N LYS A 80 8.76 -2.97 -19.31
CA LYS A 80 7.78 -3.76 -20.05
C LYS A 80 8.34 -5.13 -20.48
N GLU A 81 9.60 -5.17 -20.94
CA GLU A 81 10.27 -6.43 -21.25
C GLU A 81 10.53 -7.28 -19.98
N LEU A 82 10.82 -6.65 -18.83
CA LEU A 82 10.97 -7.35 -17.54
C LEU A 82 9.64 -7.94 -17.05
N LEU A 83 8.52 -7.26 -17.33
CA LEU A 83 7.17 -7.57 -16.84
C LEU A 83 6.32 -8.34 -17.85
N LYS A 84 6.90 -8.78 -18.97
CA LYS A 84 6.18 -9.38 -20.11
C LYS A 84 5.38 -10.64 -19.80
N GLU A 85 5.70 -11.32 -18.70
CA GLU A 85 4.96 -12.51 -18.23
C GLU A 85 3.64 -12.14 -17.53
N TYR A 86 3.39 -10.84 -17.29
CA TYR A 86 2.20 -10.32 -16.61
C TYR A 86 1.36 -9.45 -17.55
N ARG A 87 0.10 -9.23 -17.17
CA ARG A 87 -0.77 -8.28 -17.88
C ARG A 87 -0.39 -6.85 -17.50
N VAL A 88 0.22 -6.12 -18.42
CA VAL A 88 0.53 -4.70 -18.25
C VAL A 88 -0.63 -3.86 -18.78
N GLU A 89 -1.56 -3.46 -17.92
CA GLU A 89 -2.82 -2.83 -18.32
C GLU A 89 -3.24 -1.69 -17.37
N GLU A 90 -3.62 -0.54 -17.92
CA GLU A 90 -4.07 0.62 -17.13
C GLU A 90 -5.41 0.38 -16.44
N GLU A 91 -6.36 -0.20 -17.17
CA GLU A 91 -7.69 -0.52 -16.67
C GLU A 91 -7.74 -1.96 -16.16
N TYR A 92 -8.37 -2.17 -15.00
CA TYR A 92 -8.57 -3.50 -14.43
C TYR A 92 -10.07 -3.86 -14.41
N ASN A 93 -10.49 -4.65 -15.38
CA ASN A 93 -11.90 -4.95 -15.63
C ASN A 93 -12.40 -6.24 -14.94
N LEU A 94 -11.73 -6.69 -13.88
CA LEU A 94 -12.10 -7.88 -13.11
C LEU A 94 -12.84 -7.52 -11.81
N PRO A 95 -13.62 -8.45 -11.23
CA PRO A 95 -14.29 -8.22 -9.95
C PRO A 95 -13.30 -7.84 -8.85
N GLN A 96 -13.51 -6.68 -8.24
CA GLN A 96 -12.72 -6.20 -7.10
C GLN A 96 -13.37 -6.73 -5.82
N ASP A 97 -12.99 -7.96 -5.47
CA ASP A 97 -13.57 -8.74 -4.37
C ASP A 97 -12.50 -9.10 -3.32
N GLU A 98 -12.90 -9.86 -2.29
CA GLU A 98 -12.01 -10.33 -1.23
C GLU A 98 -10.87 -11.26 -1.71
N HIS A 99 -10.89 -11.71 -2.97
CA HIS A 99 -9.88 -12.61 -3.55
C HIS A 99 -8.79 -11.85 -4.31
N THR A 100 -8.85 -10.52 -4.38
CA THR A 100 -7.86 -9.68 -5.04
C THR A 100 -7.03 -8.91 -4.03
N LEU A 101 -5.72 -9.13 -4.04
CA LEU A 101 -4.77 -8.28 -3.32
C LEU A 101 -4.32 -7.14 -4.23
N PHE A 102 -4.65 -5.91 -3.87
CA PHE A 102 -4.04 -4.75 -4.49
C PHE A 102 -2.66 -4.51 -3.87
N TYR A 103 -1.60 -4.51 -4.68
CA TYR A 103 -0.26 -4.17 -4.22
C TYR A 103 0.11 -2.77 -4.70
N ILE A 104 0.18 -1.81 -3.77
CA ILE A 104 0.29 -0.38 -4.04
C ILE A 104 1.44 0.21 -3.20
N PRO A 105 2.70 -0.15 -3.49
CA PRO A 105 3.82 0.10 -2.60
C PRO A 105 4.30 1.56 -2.57
N HIS A 106 3.87 2.40 -3.51
CA HIS A 106 4.23 3.81 -3.48
C HIS A 106 3.20 4.69 -4.19
N LEU A 107 2.19 5.16 -3.45
CA LEU A 107 1.14 6.01 -4.02
C LEU A 107 0.96 7.30 -3.21
N PRO A 108 1.10 8.49 -3.83
CA PRO A 108 0.73 9.74 -3.18
C PRO A 108 -0.75 9.74 -2.77
N LEU A 109 -1.08 10.44 -1.68
CA LEU A 109 -2.44 10.49 -1.13
C LEU A 109 -3.51 10.88 -2.16
N GLU A 110 -3.20 11.80 -3.07
CA GLU A 110 -4.12 12.23 -4.14
C GLU A 110 -4.49 11.08 -5.08
N VAL A 111 -3.51 10.25 -5.42
CA VAL A 111 -3.75 9.11 -6.31
C VAL A 111 -4.40 7.98 -5.52
N MET A 112 -4.07 7.81 -4.23
CA MET A 112 -4.73 6.84 -3.35
C MET A 112 -6.22 7.12 -3.17
N GLU A 113 -6.61 8.39 -3.00
CA GLU A 113 -8.03 8.80 -2.96
C GLU A 113 -8.74 8.38 -4.26
N THR A 114 -8.11 8.62 -5.42
CA THR A 114 -8.66 8.18 -6.71
C THR A 114 -8.82 6.66 -6.77
N VAL A 115 -7.76 5.91 -6.47
CA VAL A 115 -7.76 4.44 -6.51
C VAL A 115 -8.82 3.84 -5.59
N VAL A 116 -8.97 4.34 -4.36
CA VAL A 116 -10.02 3.83 -3.47
C VAL A 116 -11.42 4.10 -4.01
N ASN A 117 -11.63 5.23 -4.69
CA ASN A 117 -12.93 5.57 -5.25
C ASN A 117 -13.24 4.81 -6.55
N THR A 118 -12.23 4.51 -7.37
CA THR A 118 -12.40 3.85 -8.67
C THR A 118 -12.23 2.34 -8.61
N GLU A 119 -11.15 1.87 -7.98
CA GLU A 119 -10.76 0.45 -7.91
C GLU A 119 -11.32 -0.28 -6.68
N LYS A 120 -11.94 0.45 -5.76
CA LYS A 120 -12.66 -0.07 -4.59
C LYS A 120 -12.04 -1.34 -3.96
N PRO A 121 -10.74 -1.34 -3.62
CA PRO A 121 -10.05 -2.53 -3.16
C PRO A 121 -10.56 -3.00 -1.80
N VAL A 122 -10.99 -4.27 -1.69
CA VAL A 122 -11.28 -4.89 -0.40
C VAL A 122 -10.00 -5.08 0.42
N TYR A 123 -8.94 -5.57 -0.22
CA TYR A 123 -7.60 -5.71 0.38
C TYR A 123 -6.57 -4.93 -0.43
N PHE A 124 -5.73 -4.18 0.27
CA PHE A 124 -4.54 -3.64 -0.36
C PHE A 124 -3.33 -3.65 0.60
N LEU A 125 -2.17 -3.97 0.05
CA LEU A 125 -0.87 -3.82 0.69
C LEU A 125 -0.22 -2.57 0.11
N GLY A 126 -0.18 -1.50 0.89
CA GLY A 126 0.35 -0.22 0.43
C GLY A 126 0.81 0.66 1.56
N ASN A 127 1.26 1.87 1.23
CA ASN A 127 1.58 2.90 2.21
C ASN A 127 0.46 3.05 3.24
N ASP A 128 0.81 3.23 4.51
CA ASP A 128 -0.14 3.43 5.60
C ASP A 128 -0.93 4.72 5.35
N ALA A 129 -2.09 4.55 4.72
CA ALA A 129 -2.99 5.61 4.34
C ALA A 129 -3.36 6.53 5.52
N ILE A 130 -3.24 6.07 6.77
CA ILE A 130 -3.49 6.89 7.96
C ILE A 130 -2.24 7.70 8.33
N ALA A 131 -1.08 7.06 8.48
CA ALA A 131 0.15 7.74 8.89
C ALA A 131 0.54 8.86 7.90
N HIS A 132 0.26 8.69 6.61
CA HIS A 132 0.52 9.72 5.62
C HIS A 132 -0.40 10.95 5.73
N THR A 133 -1.54 10.84 6.39
CA THR A 133 -2.50 11.94 6.56
C THR A 133 -2.17 12.89 7.71
N ASP A 134 -1.25 12.52 8.61
CA ASP A 134 -0.86 13.34 9.78
C ASP A 134 -0.28 14.71 9.41
N ARG A 135 0.17 14.88 8.16
CA ARG A 135 0.63 16.17 7.62
C ARG A 135 -0.51 17.17 7.39
N LEU A 136 -1.77 16.71 7.40
CA LEU A 136 -2.96 17.50 7.13
C LEU A 136 -3.83 17.60 8.39
N THR A 137 -4.45 18.76 8.59
CA THR A 137 -5.50 18.87 9.59
C THR A 137 -6.70 18.00 9.19
N LYS A 138 -7.44 17.46 10.17
CA LYS A 138 -8.65 16.64 9.90
C LYS A 138 -9.62 17.32 8.91
N LYS A 139 -9.77 18.65 9.01
CA LYS A 139 -10.60 19.45 8.11
C LYS A 139 -10.07 19.43 6.67
N LYS A 140 -8.78 19.71 6.49
CA LYS A 140 -8.14 19.71 5.16
C LYS A 140 -8.15 18.32 4.52
N LEU A 141 -7.96 17.27 5.34
CA LEU A 141 -8.10 15.88 4.90
C LEU A 141 -9.52 15.60 4.39
N ALA A 142 -10.55 15.95 5.16
CA ALA A 142 -11.95 15.73 4.77
C ALA A 142 -12.38 16.53 3.53
N GLU A 143 -11.82 17.73 3.32
CA GLU A 143 -12.12 18.56 2.15
C GLU A 143 -11.42 18.06 0.86
N MET A 144 -10.18 17.56 0.97
CA MET A 144 -9.39 17.16 -0.20
C MET A 144 -9.50 15.66 -0.53
N TYR A 145 -9.57 14.82 0.50
CA TYR A 145 -9.50 13.35 0.39
C TYR A 145 -10.60 12.73 1.28
N PRO A 146 -11.89 12.90 0.91
CA PRO A 146 -13.02 12.51 1.76
C PRO A 146 -13.04 11.01 2.09
N SER A 147 -12.71 10.13 1.14
CA SER A 147 -12.68 8.69 1.39
C SER A 147 -11.56 8.31 2.35
N MET A 148 -10.37 8.89 2.20
CA MET A 148 -9.28 8.71 3.17
C MET A 148 -9.67 9.25 4.56
N ALA A 149 -10.36 10.39 4.63
CA ALA A 149 -10.82 10.96 5.90
C ALA A 149 -11.81 10.04 6.63
N ILE A 150 -12.70 9.37 5.87
CA ILE A 150 -13.61 8.36 6.40
C ILE A 150 -12.84 7.13 6.87
N MET A 151 -11.81 6.67 6.15
CA MET A 151 -10.97 5.55 6.60
C MET A 151 -10.31 5.84 7.95
N VAL A 152 -9.70 7.02 8.11
CA VAL A 152 -9.10 7.47 9.38
C VAL A 152 -10.16 7.52 10.49
N LYS A 153 -11.37 7.99 10.17
CA LYS A 153 -12.47 8.07 11.13
C LYS A 153 -12.92 6.68 11.60
N LEU A 154 -13.01 5.71 10.69
CA LEU A 154 -13.50 4.35 10.95
C LEU A 154 -12.48 3.44 11.65
N GLN A 155 -11.18 3.65 11.44
CA GLN A 155 -10.14 2.86 12.11
C GLN A 155 -10.09 3.10 13.64
N GLY A 156 -10.65 4.22 14.10
CA GLY A 156 -10.64 4.61 15.52
C GLY A 156 -9.38 5.41 15.86
N SER A 157 -9.60 6.61 16.38
CA SER A 157 -8.54 7.59 16.69
C SER A 157 -7.84 7.31 18.02
N GLU A 158 -7.28 6.10 18.17
CA GLU A 158 -6.34 5.77 19.24
C GLU A 158 -5.05 5.23 18.62
N LEU A 159 -4.32 6.12 17.95
CA LEU A 159 -2.87 5.95 17.82
C LEU A 159 -2.30 6.32 19.19
N ASP A 160 -1.97 5.32 20.01
CA ASP A 160 -1.16 5.52 21.23
C ASP A 160 0.26 5.89 20.80
N ASP A 161 0.51 7.19 20.71
CA ASP A 161 1.80 7.77 20.32
C ASP A 161 2.77 7.85 21.51
N GLY A 162 2.38 7.36 22.69
CA GLY A 162 3.18 7.44 23.92
C GLY A 162 3.35 8.88 24.45
N PHE A 163 2.66 9.87 23.89
CA PHE A 163 2.73 11.26 24.34
C PHE A 163 1.59 11.58 25.33
N THR A 164 1.96 11.94 26.56
CA THR A 164 1.01 12.54 27.51
C THR A 164 0.53 13.91 27.03
N LYS A 165 -0.78 14.04 26.80
CA LYS A 165 -1.45 15.33 26.51
C LYS A 165 -1.08 16.38 27.56
N VAL A 166 -0.27 17.37 27.17
CA VAL A 166 0.05 18.53 28.00
C VAL A 166 -1.21 19.39 28.17
N LYS A 167 -1.59 19.72 29.40
CA LYS A 167 -2.80 20.52 29.69
C LYS A 167 -2.65 21.95 29.14
N SER A 168 -3.13 22.19 27.93
CA SER A 168 -3.27 23.53 27.36
C SER A 168 -4.36 24.32 28.10
N ARG A 169 -4.07 25.59 28.44
CA ARG A 169 -4.99 26.53 29.12
C ARG A 169 -6.09 27.10 28.21
N LYS A 170 -6.13 26.75 26.91
CA LYS A 170 -7.25 27.05 26.01
C LYS A 170 -7.84 25.74 25.48
N LYS A 171 -9.14 25.51 25.72
CA LYS A 171 -9.90 24.42 25.09
C LYS A 171 -9.95 24.69 23.58
N PHE A 172 -9.02 24.11 22.82
CA PHE A 172 -9.17 23.99 21.39
C PHE A 172 -10.43 23.17 21.13
N LYS A 173 -11.42 23.76 20.46
CA LYS A 173 -12.60 23.02 19.98
C LYS A 173 -12.25 22.52 18.59
N GLU A 174 -12.10 21.20 18.43
CA GLU A 174 -11.94 20.60 17.11
C GLU A 174 -13.12 21.01 16.22
N PRO A 175 -12.89 21.34 14.93
CA PRO A 175 -13.98 21.63 14.01
C PRO A 175 -14.87 20.39 13.88
N GLU A 176 -16.19 20.60 13.89
CA GLU A 176 -17.15 19.55 13.58
C GLU A 176 -17.07 19.25 12.08
N ILE A 177 -16.62 18.05 11.75
CA ILE A 177 -16.53 17.56 10.38
C ILE A 177 -17.72 16.64 10.15
N VAL A 178 -18.50 16.93 9.11
CA VAL A 178 -19.60 16.08 8.67
C VAL A 178 -19.05 15.11 7.63
N TYR A 179 -19.06 13.82 7.95
CA TYR A 179 -18.62 12.76 7.06
C TYR A 179 -19.83 12.17 6.33
N ASN A 180 -19.72 11.99 5.01
CA ASN A 180 -20.73 11.30 4.23
C ASN A 180 -20.38 9.81 4.12
N PHE A 181 -20.76 9.00 5.11
CA PHE A 181 -20.46 7.57 5.09
C PHE A 181 -21.14 6.80 3.94
N GLU A 182 -22.18 7.36 3.33
CA GLU A 182 -22.85 6.75 2.17
C GLU A 182 -22.06 6.94 0.86
N SER A 183 -21.04 7.81 0.83
CA SER A 183 -20.22 8.02 -0.37
C SER A 183 -19.12 6.99 -0.57
N VAL A 184 -18.87 6.12 0.41
CA VAL A 184 -17.86 5.07 0.36
C VAL A 184 -18.50 3.69 0.28
N TYR A 185 -17.76 2.72 -0.24
CA TYR A 185 -18.24 1.33 -0.39
C TYR A 185 -17.92 0.46 0.84
N PHE A 186 -17.27 1.02 1.86
CA PHE A 186 -16.85 0.33 3.08
C PHE A 186 -17.43 1.01 4.32
N SER A 187 -17.64 0.22 5.36
CA SER A 187 -18.18 0.59 6.67
C SER A 187 -17.19 0.34 7.82
N LYS A 188 -16.14 -0.43 7.58
CA LYS A 188 -15.08 -0.76 8.54
C LYS A 188 -13.70 -0.75 7.86
N VAL A 189 -12.68 -0.37 8.61
CA VAL A 189 -11.28 -0.38 8.19
C VAL A 189 -10.43 -1.13 9.20
N GLU A 190 -9.68 -2.11 8.73
CA GLU A 190 -8.68 -2.83 9.51
C GLU A 190 -7.31 -2.58 8.88
N ILE A 191 -6.29 -2.34 9.71
CA ILE A 191 -4.91 -2.08 9.26
C ILE A 191 -3.95 -2.91 10.09
N VAL A 192 -3.14 -3.71 9.42
CA VAL A 192 -2.00 -4.42 10.02
C VAL A 192 -0.73 -3.68 9.64
N ARG A 193 -0.07 -3.10 10.65
CA ARG A 193 1.21 -2.40 10.52
C ARG A 193 2.35 -3.34 10.85
N TYR A 194 3.44 -3.21 10.10
CA TYR A 194 4.63 -4.04 10.27
C TYR A 194 5.70 -3.30 11.06
N LYS A 195 6.44 -4.01 11.90
CA LYS A 195 7.50 -3.42 12.74
C LYS A 195 8.84 -3.39 12.03
N HIS A 196 9.04 -4.32 11.11
CA HIS A 196 10.33 -4.53 10.46
C HIS A 196 10.33 -4.08 8.99
N ASN A 197 9.31 -3.34 8.55
CA ASN A 197 9.24 -2.79 7.18
C ASN A 197 10.26 -1.66 6.94
N PHE A 198 10.89 -1.11 7.99
CA PHE A 198 11.91 -0.08 7.88
C PHE A 198 12.98 -0.16 9.00
N ASP A 199 14.23 -0.42 8.62
CA ASP A 199 15.44 -0.02 9.35
C ASP A 199 16.32 0.83 8.43
N LYS A 200 16.95 1.89 8.98
CA LYS A 200 17.85 2.78 8.24
C LYS A 200 19.04 2.06 7.58
N ASN A 201 19.39 0.86 8.06
CA ASN A 201 20.48 0.06 7.54
C ASN A 201 20.01 -1.05 6.58
N ASP A 202 18.70 -1.17 6.34
CA ASP A 202 18.18 -2.20 5.45
C ASP A 202 18.63 -1.96 4.01
N PRO A 203 18.98 -3.02 3.27
CA PRO A 203 19.38 -2.91 1.86
C PRO A 203 18.29 -2.32 0.95
N TRP A 204 17.02 -2.42 1.34
CA TRP A 204 15.88 -1.86 0.62
C TRP A 204 15.59 -0.40 0.94
N GLY A 205 16.35 0.25 1.83
CA GLY A 205 16.18 1.66 2.15
C GLY A 205 14.74 2.01 2.49
N ASN A 206 14.12 2.90 1.70
CA ASN A 206 12.76 3.35 1.93
C ASN A 206 11.68 2.58 1.16
N SER A 207 12.04 1.50 0.45
CA SER A 207 11.14 0.80 -0.48
C SER A 207 9.84 0.31 0.16
N PHE A 208 9.91 -0.05 1.44
CA PHE A 208 8.80 -0.58 2.24
C PHE A 208 8.45 0.31 3.44
N SER A 209 9.00 1.53 3.50
CA SER A 209 8.69 2.47 4.56
C SER A 209 7.20 2.72 4.62
N ASP A 210 6.63 2.56 5.81
CA ASP A 210 5.21 2.74 6.09
C ASP A 210 4.29 1.76 5.33
N LEU A 211 4.80 0.66 4.75
CA LEU A 211 3.91 -0.35 4.15
C LEU A 211 3.04 -1.00 5.24
N ALA A 212 1.76 -1.17 4.95
CA ALA A 212 0.77 -1.81 5.82
C ALA A 212 -0.25 -2.59 4.97
N LEU A 213 -0.87 -3.61 5.57
CA LEU A 213 -1.98 -4.34 4.96
C LEU A 213 -3.29 -3.73 5.45
N HIS A 214 -4.15 -3.34 4.51
CA HIS A 214 -5.44 -2.74 4.78
C HIS A 214 -6.56 -3.65 4.29
N LYS A 215 -7.65 -3.66 5.05
CA LYS A 215 -8.90 -4.33 4.68
C LYS A 215 -10.07 -3.38 4.87
N LEU A 216 -10.85 -3.21 3.81
CA LEU A 216 -12.04 -2.36 3.75
C LEU A 216 -13.27 -3.26 3.63
N VAL A 217 -14.19 -3.17 4.60
CA VAL A 217 -15.39 -4.03 4.72
C VAL A 217 -16.66 -3.19 4.75
#